data_AF-B5GLW4-F1
#
_entry.id   AF-B5GLW4-F1
#
_cell.length_a   1.000
_cell.length_b   1.000
_cell.length_c   1.000
_cell.angle_alpha   90.00
_cell.angle_beta   90.00
_cell.angle_gamma   90.00
#
_symmetry.space_group_name_H-M   'P 1'
#
loop_
_entity.id
_entity.type
_entity.pdbx_description
1 polymer ?
#
loop_
_entity_poly.entity_id
_entity_poly.type
_entity_poly.pdbx_seq_one_letter_code
_entity_poly.pdbx_strand_id
1 'polypeptide(L)'
;MRQITRRTPRRNTRRSTRLRLAAITGAFAAAFAAGTVQAPVAAADPSICRAVWFCVWSDANQEGAYLMSKGNVSYVGTDFNDKASSYWNRTSWYVNFYYDANYGGGCMLSIPPGGSSTLLPGNLNDRMSSYIINPTPAC
;
A
#
# COMPACT_ATOMS: atom_id res chain seq x y z
N MET A 1 -2.03 26.06 -69.50
CA MET A 1 -1.26 26.30 -68.27
C MET A 1 -1.94 27.43 -67.48
N ARG A 2 -2.63 27.11 -66.39
CA ARG A 2 -3.31 28.09 -65.52
C ARG A 2 -3.12 27.70 -64.06
N GLN A 3 -2.78 28.71 -63.25
CA GLN A 3 -2.21 28.61 -61.92
C GLN A 3 -3.24 28.30 -60.83
N ILE A 4 -2.71 27.72 -59.75
CA ILE A 4 -3.33 27.17 -58.56
C ILE A 4 -3.87 28.27 -57.63
N THR A 5 -5.12 28.08 -57.20
CA THR A 5 -5.84 28.79 -56.13
C THR A 5 -5.16 28.60 -54.77
N ARG A 6 -4.88 29.69 -54.02
CA ARG A 6 -4.63 29.61 -52.56
C ARG A 6 -5.41 30.68 -51.80
N ARG A 7 -6.10 30.19 -50.77
CA ARG A 7 -7.00 30.90 -49.84
C ARG A 7 -6.21 31.72 -48.81
N THR A 8 -6.81 32.82 -48.39
CA THR A 8 -6.37 33.78 -47.35
C THR A 8 -6.30 33.15 -45.96
N PRO A 9 -5.53 33.75 -45.02
CA PRO A 9 -6.17 34.16 -43.77
C PRO A 9 -5.84 35.60 -43.34
N ARG A 10 -6.89 36.35 -42.97
CA ARG A 10 -6.83 37.62 -42.24
C ARG A 10 -6.24 37.39 -40.85
N ARG A 11 -5.15 38.07 -40.49
CA ARG A 11 -4.64 38.12 -39.11
C ARG A 11 -4.98 39.46 -38.48
N ASN A 12 -5.73 39.35 -37.40
CA ASN A 12 -6.42 40.40 -36.66
C ASN A 12 -5.41 41.30 -35.93
N THR A 13 -5.39 42.60 -36.24
CA THR A 13 -4.56 43.62 -35.62
C THR A 13 -5.00 43.85 -34.17
N ARG A 14 -4.30 43.22 -33.22
CA ARG A 14 -4.51 43.48 -31.79
C ARG A 14 -3.96 44.86 -31.45
N ARG A 15 -4.88 45.75 -31.07
CA ARG A 15 -4.64 47.10 -30.58
C ARG A 15 -3.63 47.09 -29.43
N SER A 16 -2.59 47.88 -29.61
CA SER A 16 -1.65 48.30 -28.58
C SER A 16 -2.38 49.20 -27.58
N THR A 17 -2.34 48.86 -26.30
CA THR A 17 -2.72 49.77 -25.22
C THR A 17 -1.59 49.77 -24.20
N ARG A 18 -1.14 50.98 -23.90
CA ARG A 18 0.13 51.32 -23.26
C ARG A 18 0.20 50.81 -21.82
N LEU A 19 1.41 50.42 -21.42
CA LEU A 19 1.84 50.19 -20.04
C LEU A 19 1.38 51.32 -19.10
N ARG A 20 0.81 50.93 -17.95
CA ARG A 20 0.97 51.66 -16.69
C ARG A 20 1.38 50.65 -15.63
N LEU A 21 2.66 50.69 -15.26
CA LEU A 21 3.19 50.07 -14.05
C LEU A 21 2.52 50.77 -12.85
N ALA A 22 1.69 50.03 -12.11
CA ALA A 22 1.31 50.40 -10.76
C ALA A 22 1.87 49.31 -9.84
N ALA A 23 3.00 49.62 -9.20
CA ALA A 23 3.56 48.80 -8.14
C ALA A 23 2.63 48.92 -6.92
N ILE A 24 1.86 47.88 -6.63
CA ILE A 24 1.18 47.70 -5.36
C ILE A 24 1.91 46.57 -4.65
N THR A 25 2.86 46.95 -3.80
CA THR A 25 3.46 46.11 -2.77
C THR A 25 2.38 45.81 -1.73
N GLY A 26 1.55 44.81 -2.01
CA GLY A 26 0.68 44.17 -1.02
C GLY A 26 1.37 42.90 -0.54
N ALA A 27 1.91 42.91 0.67
CA ALA A 27 2.43 41.72 1.33
C ALA A 27 1.28 40.71 1.56
N PHE A 28 1.14 39.74 0.67
CA PHE A 28 0.34 38.55 0.94
C PHE A 28 1.13 37.66 1.90
N ALA A 29 0.99 37.91 3.20
CA ALA A 29 1.31 36.92 4.21
C ALA A 29 0.21 35.85 4.16
N ALA A 30 0.31 34.92 3.21
CA ALA A 30 -0.47 33.69 3.24
C ALA A 30 0.13 32.81 4.35
N ALA A 31 -0.41 32.94 5.56
CA ALA A 31 -0.20 31.96 6.61
C ALA A 31 -0.85 30.65 6.16
N PHE A 32 -0.08 29.79 5.49
CA PHE A 32 -0.42 28.38 5.36
C PHE A 32 -0.32 27.77 6.75
N ALA A 33 -1.44 27.79 7.48
CA ALA A 33 -1.62 26.88 8.59
C ALA A 33 -1.62 25.46 7.98
N ALA A 34 -0.45 24.82 7.99
CA ALA A 34 -0.31 23.41 7.66
C ALA A 34 -1.02 22.60 8.75
N GLY A 35 -2.34 22.56 8.71
CA GLY A 35 -3.11 21.57 9.41
C GLY A 35 -2.79 20.23 8.77
N THR A 36 -2.10 19.35 9.48
CA THR A 36 -1.99 17.96 9.08
C THR A 36 -3.40 17.38 9.11
N VAL A 37 -4.05 17.28 7.95
CA VAL A 37 -5.23 16.44 7.78
C VAL A 37 -4.72 15.01 7.97
N GLN A 38 -4.78 14.50 9.20
CA GLN A 38 -4.62 13.08 9.44
C GLN A 38 -5.88 12.43 8.86
N ALA A 39 -5.74 11.80 7.69
CA ALA A 39 -6.75 10.86 7.23
C ALA A 39 -6.96 9.83 8.36
N PRO A 40 -8.20 9.39 8.62
CA PRO A 40 -8.42 8.35 9.62
C PRO A 40 -7.55 7.16 9.25
N VAL A 41 -6.79 6.65 10.22
CA VAL A 41 -6.12 5.35 10.08
C VAL A 41 -7.23 4.35 9.75
N ALA A 42 -7.12 3.71 8.59
CA ALA A 42 -8.15 2.80 8.13
C ALA A 42 -8.01 1.52 8.95
N ALA A 43 -8.69 1.48 10.09
CA ALA A 43 -8.78 0.29 10.92
C ALA A 43 -9.20 -0.90 10.03
N ALA A 44 -8.50 -2.01 10.18
CA ALA A 44 -8.76 -3.25 9.46
C ALA A 44 -10.25 -3.58 9.47
N ASP A 45 -10.88 -3.59 8.29
CA ASP A 45 -12.25 -4.10 8.18
C ASP A 45 -12.21 -5.61 8.45
N PRO A 46 -12.82 -6.12 9.55
CA PRO A 46 -12.85 -7.54 9.86
C PRO A 46 -13.51 -8.39 8.76
N SER A 47 -14.24 -7.75 7.83
CA SER A 47 -14.81 -8.38 6.64
C SER A 47 -13.74 -8.82 5.62
N ILE A 48 -12.57 -8.15 5.60
CA ILE A 48 -11.47 -8.45 4.67
C ILE A 48 -10.93 -9.84 4.96
N CYS A 49 -10.60 -10.12 6.23
CA CYS A 49 -10.12 -11.44 6.58
C CYS A 49 -11.28 -12.40 6.81
N ARG A 50 -11.72 -13.07 5.75
CA ARG A 50 -12.91 -13.94 5.78
C ARG A 50 -12.71 -15.17 6.67
N ALA A 51 -13.80 -15.70 7.20
CA ALA A 51 -13.77 -16.99 7.91
C ALA A 51 -13.11 -18.07 7.04
N VAL A 52 -12.33 -18.97 7.66
CA VAL A 52 -11.53 -20.03 7.03
C VAL A 52 -10.35 -19.57 6.16
N TRP A 53 -9.93 -18.31 6.25
CA TRP A 53 -8.73 -17.79 5.58
C TRP A 53 -7.64 -17.43 6.59
N PHE A 54 -6.39 -17.45 6.12
CA PHE A 54 -5.29 -16.76 6.76
C PHE A 54 -5.07 -15.42 6.07
N CYS A 55 -4.79 -14.38 6.87
CA CYS A 55 -4.52 -13.04 6.39
C CYS A 55 -3.29 -12.46 7.08
N VAL A 56 -2.48 -11.73 6.32
CA VAL A 56 -1.29 -11.04 6.80
C VAL A 56 -1.22 -9.67 6.15
N TRP A 57 -0.77 -8.68 6.92
CA TRP A 57 -0.77 -7.28 6.56
C TRP A 57 0.62 -6.68 6.65
N SER A 58 0.87 -5.65 5.83
CA SER A 58 2.16 -4.96 5.79
C SER A 58 2.41 -4.08 7.00
N ASP A 59 1.34 -3.63 7.64
CA ASP A 59 1.41 -2.64 8.71
C ASP A 59 0.85 -3.23 10.02
N ALA A 60 1.03 -2.49 11.11
CA ALA A 60 0.42 -2.82 12.39
C ALA A 60 -1.11 -2.71 12.33
N ASN A 61 -1.78 -3.27 13.33
CA ASN A 61 -3.23 -3.20 13.52
C ASN A 61 -4.07 -3.73 12.35
N GLN A 62 -3.51 -4.65 11.56
CA GLN A 62 -4.15 -5.28 10.40
C GLN A 62 -4.50 -4.28 9.29
N GLU A 63 -3.65 -3.25 9.12
CA GLU A 63 -3.81 -2.20 8.11
C GLU A 63 -2.81 -2.36 6.95
N GLY A 64 -2.89 -1.48 5.95
CA GLY A 64 -1.95 -1.47 4.83
C GLY A 64 -2.25 -2.51 3.75
N ALA A 65 -1.20 -2.86 2.99
CA ALA A 65 -1.30 -3.91 1.97
C ALA A 65 -1.53 -5.26 2.67
N TYR A 66 -2.23 -6.18 2.00
CA TYR A 66 -2.54 -7.48 2.61
C TYR A 66 -2.45 -8.63 1.61
N LEU A 67 -2.16 -9.81 2.16
CA LEU A 67 -2.34 -11.09 1.49
C LEU A 67 -3.38 -11.91 2.25
N MET A 68 -4.19 -12.65 1.49
CA MET A 68 -5.20 -13.54 2.04
C MET A 68 -5.18 -14.86 1.27
N SER A 69 -5.03 -15.98 1.97
CA SER A 69 -4.98 -17.32 1.36
C SER A 69 -5.66 -18.39 2.23
N LYS A 70 -6.12 -19.46 1.58
CA LYS A 70 -6.56 -20.72 2.25
C LYS A 70 -5.53 -21.83 2.15
N GLY A 71 -4.45 -21.61 1.41
CA GLY A 71 -3.42 -22.60 1.15
C GLY A 71 -2.02 -22.05 1.31
N ASN A 72 -1.05 -22.93 1.12
CA ASN A 72 0.36 -22.62 1.25
C ASN A 72 0.79 -21.58 0.21
N VAL A 73 1.71 -20.71 0.60
CA VAL A 73 2.31 -19.71 -0.27
C VAL A 73 3.81 -19.86 -0.18
N SER A 74 4.42 -20.41 -1.24
CA SER A 74 5.86 -20.64 -1.32
C SER A 74 6.65 -19.34 -1.49
N TYR A 75 6.05 -18.27 -2.00
CA TYR A 75 6.68 -16.96 -2.03
C TYR A 75 5.59 -15.89 -2.06
N VAL A 76 5.68 -14.92 -1.15
CA VAL A 76 4.67 -13.86 -1.02
C VAL A 76 4.75 -12.77 -2.08
N GLY A 77 5.75 -12.85 -2.98
CA GLY A 77 5.97 -11.89 -4.05
C GLY A 77 6.88 -10.75 -3.62
N THR A 78 7.52 -10.11 -4.60
CA THR A 78 8.50 -9.03 -4.39
C THR A 78 7.94 -7.85 -3.62
N ASP A 79 6.66 -7.54 -3.81
CA ASP A 79 6.03 -6.37 -3.24
C ASP A 79 5.62 -6.55 -1.77
N PHE A 80 5.57 -7.80 -1.29
CA PHE A 80 5.16 -8.14 0.08
C PHE A 80 6.25 -8.86 0.89
N ASN A 81 7.33 -9.30 0.24
CA ASN A 81 8.44 -9.97 0.91
C ASN A 81 9.02 -9.07 2.00
N ASP A 82 9.24 -9.63 3.19
CA ASP A 82 9.81 -8.90 4.32
C ASP A 82 9.00 -7.67 4.71
N LYS A 83 7.66 -7.76 4.62
CA LYS A 83 6.77 -6.67 5.05
C LYS A 83 5.70 -7.09 6.04
N ALA A 84 5.57 -8.38 6.34
CA ALA A 84 4.53 -8.83 7.26
C ALA A 84 4.73 -8.20 8.65
N SER A 85 3.71 -7.47 9.11
CA SER A 85 3.71 -6.79 10.41
C SER A 85 2.55 -7.19 11.32
N SER A 86 1.43 -7.66 10.78
CA SER A 86 0.31 -8.17 11.58
C SER A 86 -0.46 -9.27 10.86
N TYR A 87 -1.23 -10.09 11.58
CA TYR A 87 -1.87 -11.27 11.00
C TYR A 87 -3.14 -11.70 11.74
N TRP A 88 -3.94 -12.53 11.06
CA TRP A 88 -5.06 -13.26 11.64
C TRP A 88 -5.24 -14.61 10.95
N ASN A 89 -5.08 -15.67 11.72
CA ASN A 89 -5.38 -17.04 11.32
C ASN A 89 -6.83 -17.40 11.65
N ARG A 90 -7.72 -17.28 10.67
CA ARG A 90 -9.12 -17.74 10.79
C ARG A 90 -9.33 -19.15 10.26
N THR A 91 -8.24 -19.88 10.00
CA THR A 91 -8.29 -21.29 9.59
C THR A 91 -8.42 -22.21 10.82
N SER A 92 -8.72 -23.49 10.58
CA SER A 92 -8.70 -24.54 11.61
C SER A 92 -7.32 -25.14 11.84
N TRP A 93 -6.28 -24.63 11.16
CA TRP A 93 -4.94 -25.21 11.08
C TRP A 93 -3.88 -24.23 11.57
N TYR A 94 -2.66 -24.71 11.79
CA TYR A 94 -1.52 -23.84 12.07
C TYR A 94 -1.10 -23.12 10.79
N VAL A 95 -0.61 -21.90 10.95
CA VAL A 95 0.08 -21.16 9.89
C VAL A 95 1.53 -20.98 10.31
N ASN A 96 2.43 -21.58 9.57
CA ASN A 96 3.87 -21.58 9.85
C ASN A 96 4.56 -20.57 8.93
N PHE A 97 5.11 -19.51 9.51
CA PHE A 97 5.91 -18.51 8.80
C PHE A 97 7.35 -18.98 8.63
N TYR A 98 7.97 -18.62 7.51
CA TYR A 98 9.36 -18.93 7.18
C TYR A 98 10.09 -17.67 6.70
N TYR A 99 11.38 -17.58 7.06
CA TYR A 99 12.23 -16.43 6.74
C TYR A 99 12.48 -16.30 5.24
N ASP A 100 12.63 -17.41 4.52
CA ASP A 100 12.96 -17.40 3.10
C ASP A 100 11.81 -17.94 2.25
N ALA A 101 11.89 -17.68 0.94
CA ALA A 101 11.01 -18.30 -0.05
C ALA A 101 11.16 -19.83 -0.03
N ASN A 102 10.15 -20.50 -0.57
CA ASN A 102 10.01 -21.95 -0.64
C ASN A 102 10.12 -22.66 0.72
N TYR A 103 9.62 -22.00 1.77
CA TYR A 103 9.63 -22.52 3.15
C TYR A 103 11.04 -22.75 3.70
N GLY A 104 12.01 -21.98 3.21
CA GLY A 104 13.42 -22.01 3.61
C GLY A 104 13.72 -21.12 4.82
N GLY A 105 15.00 -21.02 5.18
CA GLY A 105 15.49 -20.13 6.24
C GLY A 105 15.15 -20.53 7.67
N GLY A 106 14.38 -21.61 7.84
CA GLY A 106 13.90 -22.08 9.14
C GLY A 106 12.53 -21.51 9.52
N CYS A 107 11.88 -22.19 10.47
CA CYS A 107 10.58 -21.75 10.98
C CYS A 107 10.74 -20.46 11.79
N MET A 108 9.98 -19.45 11.43
CA MET A 108 9.98 -18.14 12.09
C MET A 108 8.98 -18.10 13.24
N LEU A 109 7.74 -18.57 13.00
CA LEU A 109 6.63 -18.56 13.96
C LEU A 109 5.55 -19.57 13.53
N SER A 110 5.02 -20.34 14.48
CA SER A 110 3.80 -21.13 14.30
C SER A 110 2.61 -20.41 14.92
N ILE A 111 1.63 -20.05 14.11
CA ILE A 111 0.41 -19.36 14.53
C ILE A 111 -0.70 -20.41 14.73
N PRO A 112 -1.25 -20.59 15.95
CA PRO A 112 -2.29 -21.57 16.19
C PRO A 112 -3.61 -21.21 15.47
N PRO A 113 -4.54 -22.18 15.29
CA PRO A 113 -5.89 -21.90 14.80
C PRO A 113 -6.56 -20.78 15.61
N GLY A 114 -7.16 -19.81 14.93
CA GLY A 114 -7.78 -18.64 15.57
C GLY A 114 -6.79 -17.56 16.05
N GLY A 115 -5.48 -17.82 16.01
CA GLY A 115 -4.45 -16.89 16.47
C GLY A 115 -4.42 -15.59 15.68
N SER A 116 -4.16 -14.48 16.36
CA SER A 116 -4.09 -13.14 15.77
C SER A 116 -3.07 -12.30 16.51
N SER A 117 -2.40 -11.40 15.79
CA SER A 117 -1.60 -10.33 16.40
C SER A 117 -1.81 -9.03 15.63
N THR A 118 -1.90 -7.92 16.36
CA THR A 118 -1.90 -6.58 15.78
C THR A 118 -0.49 -6.07 15.50
N LEU A 119 0.55 -6.72 16.03
CA LEU A 119 1.94 -6.36 15.74
C LEU A 119 2.85 -7.56 15.98
N LEU A 120 3.69 -7.90 15.01
CA LEU A 120 4.74 -8.89 15.17
C LEU A 120 5.86 -8.32 16.07
N PRO A 121 6.50 -9.16 16.91
CA PRO A 121 7.70 -8.76 17.63
C PRO A 121 8.77 -8.22 16.68
N GLY A 122 9.54 -7.20 17.09
CA GLY A 122 10.48 -6.51 16.20
C GLY A 122 11.56 -7.40 15.58
N ASN A 123 11.88 -8.55 16.17
CA ASN A 123 12.81 -9.53 15.58
C ASN A 123 12.17 -10.44 14.52
N LEU A 124 10.84 -10.41 14.38
CA LEU A 124 10.04 -11.18 13.42
C LEU A 124 9.28 -10.29 12.42
N ASN A 125 9.04 -9.03 12.77
CA ASN A 125 8.41 -8.02 11.91
C ASN A 125 9.22 -7.83 10.63
N ASP A 126 8.55 -7.74 9.49
CA ASP A 126 9.19 -7.45 8.20
C ASP A 126 10.26 -8.49 7.81
N ARG A 127 9.98 -9.78 8.07
CA ARG A 127 10.93 -10.88 7.77
C ARG A 127 10.32 -12.14 7.16
N MET A 128 9.00 -12.19 7.02
CA MET A 128 8.35 -13.36 6.44
C MET A 128 8.43 -13.30 4.90
N SER A 129 8.88 -14.41 4.31
CA SER A 129 8.93 -14.58 2.85
C SER A 129 8.00 -15.68 2.32
N SER A 130 7.60 -16.64 3.17
CA SER A 130 6.67 -17.72 2.80
C SER A 130 5.92 -18.29 4.00
N TYR A 131 4.84 -19.03 3.74
CA TYR A 131 4.08 -19.71 4.80
C TYR A 131 3.36 -20.99 4.36
N ILE A 132 3.21 -21.93 5.30
CA ILE A 132 2.44 -23.18 5.14
C ILE A 132 1.23 -23.15 6.07
N ILE A 133 0.08 -23.65 5.59
CA ILE A 133 -1.12 -23.89 6.38
C ILE A 133 -1.33 -25.39 6.51
N ASN A 134 -1.17 -25.96 7.71
CA ASN A 134 -1.25 -27.41 7.92
C ASN A 134 -1.64 -27.78 9.37
N PRO A 135 -1.94 -29.06 9.65
CA PRO A 135 -2.41 -29.46 10.98
C PRO A 135 -1.38 -29.39 12.12
N THR A 136 -0.08 -29.16 11.84
CA THR A 136 0.99 -29.29 12.82
C THR A 136 1.87 -28.04 12.86
N PRO A 137 2.25 -27.55 14.05
CA PRO A 137 3.25 -26.49 14.15
C PRO A 137 4.61 -26.95 13.63
N ALA A 138 5.35 -26.06 12.98
CA ALA A 138 6.71 -26.33 12.49
C ALA A 138 7.81 -25.80 13.43
N CYS A 139 7.43 -24.88 14.31
CA CYS A 139 8.12 -24.45 15.52
C CYS A 139 7.14 -24.55 16.71
#